data_AF-A0A250X120-F1
#
_entry.id   AF-A0A250X120-F1
#
_cell.length_a   1.000
_cell.length_b   1.000
_cell.length_c   1.000
_cell.angle_alpha   90.00
_cell.angle_beta   90.00
_cell.angle_gamma   90.00
#
_symmetry.space_group_name_H-M   'P 1'
#
loop_
_entity.id
_entity.type
_entity.pdbx_description
1 polymer ?
#
loop_
_entity_poly.entity_id
_entity_poly.type
_entity_poly.pdbx_seq_one_letter_code
_entity_poly.pdbx_strand_id
1 'polypeptide(L)'
;MRTSGSVSSFTQDRSADRLPIDILEGQPPGDLLLVCSDGVVIRAHSQILMLASTVLRNALNTTLKVEGSSSTWRLVLLQLYPIHPRPELSYSLVKSMIKVVKMYDMGLLQASMLSYLFKRFPAELSSDPGSETYVMSWLVLADELQLDELRDICMRFLRGLAFNGRLEDTLLQRVVPAAECSEGGSMRRVGSLKRLSRSSLNGEQPPTSGGASNGGAGAQNGGGTSMLSDPSTWHQDDRPELHDSLRHLSRSTLEELLASLAMACSMRYWHHERQRPEDASKAMAIKQEKDRSPL
;
A
#
# COMPACT_ATOMS: atom_id res chain seq x y z
N MET A 1 10.95 -5.35 -59.24
CA MET A 1 10.10 -4.88 -58.13
C MET A 1 10.97 -4.75 -56.89
N ARG A 2 11.27 -3.51 -56.47
CA ARG A 2 12.07 -3.20 -55.27
C ARG A 2 11.10 -2.74 -54.18
N THR A 3 10.99 -3.50 -53.09
CA THR A 3 10.19 -3.12 -51.93
C THR A 3 11.06 -2.35 -50.96
N SER A 4 10.84 -1.04 -50.89
CA SER A 4 11.41 -0.14 -49.89
C SER A 4 10.74 -0.41 -48.54
N GLY A 5 11.52 -0.90 -47.57
CA GLY A 5 11.07 -1.05 -46.18
C GLY A 5 11.15 0.30 -45.46
N SER A 6 10.00 0.79 -45.03
CA SER A 6 9.86 2.00 -44.22
C SER A 6 10.36 1.74 -42.79
N VAL A 7 11.35 2.51 -42.35
CA VAL A 7 11.87 2.49 -40.97
C VAL A 7 10.95 3.36 -40.12
N SER A 8 10.18 2.73 -39.24
CA SER A 8 9.31 3.42 -38.29
C SER A 8 10.16 4.08 -37.20
N SER A 9 10.18 5.41 -37.20
CA SER A 9 10.80 6.22 -36.18
C SER A 9 9.95 6.19 -34.90
N PHE A 10 10.44 5.46 -33.90
CA PHE A 10 9.87 5.42 -32.55
C PHE A 10 10.23 6.72 -31.83
N THR A 11 9.30 7.67 -31.78
CA THR A 11 9.42 8.89 -30.98
C THR A 11 9.16 8.55 -29.51
N GLN A 12 10.24 8.40 -28.75
CA GLN A 12 10.22 8.13 -27.32
C GLN A 12 9.91 9.43 -26.56
N ASP A 13 8.68 9.53 -26.08
CA ASP A 13 8.23 10.59 -25.17
C ASP A 13 8.99 10.46 -23.83
N ARG A 14 9.76 11.49 -23.48
CA ARG A 14 10.77 11.50 -22.40
C ARG A 14 10.51 12.69 -21.48
N SER A 15 9.47 12.67 -20.64
CA SER A 15 9.26 13.73 -19.64
C SER A 15 8.37 13.32 -18.48
N ALA A 16 8.83 12.37 -17.67
CA ALA A 16 8.57 12.22 -16.23
C ALA A 16 9.36 10.98 -15.76
N ASP A 17 9.91 10.95 -14.55
CA ASP A 17 10.65 9.81 -13.96
C ASP A 17 12.02 9.43 -14.51
N ARG A 18 12.82 10.42 -14.94
CA ARG A 18 14.28 10.22 -15.02
C ARG A 18 14.88 10.26 -13.63
N LEU A 19 14.85 9.13 -12.91
CA LEU A 19 15.93 8.86 -11.97
C LEU A 19 17.25 9.02 -12.74
N PRO A 20 18.22 9.82 -12.24
CA PRO A 20 19.46 10.10 -12.97
C PRO A 20 20.02 8.78 -13.48
N ILE A 21 20.07 8.65 -14.80
CA ILE A 21 20.37 7.36 -15.47
C ILE A 21 21.84 6.96 -15.22
N ASP A 22 22.64 7.92 -14.77
CA ASP A 22 24.02 7.74 -14.34
C ASP A 22 24.12 7.91 -12.82
N ILE A 23 23.55 6.97 -12.04
CA ILE A 23 23.75 6.91 -10.58
C ILE A 23 25.25 6.82 -10.21
N LEU A 24 26.07 6.43 -11.18
CA LEU A 24 27.52 6.32 -11.10
C LEU A 24 28.24 7.44 -11.87
N GLU A 25 27.64 8.63 -11.97
CA GLU A 25 28.28 9.80 -12.57
C GLU A 25 29.59 10.10 -11.83
N GLY A 26 30.73 9.82 -12.48
CA GLY A 26 32.07 9.96 -11.91
C GLY A 26 32.75 8.67 -11.42
N GLN A 27 32.09 7.51 -11.49
CA GLN A 27 32.78 6.22 -11.31
C GLN A 27 33.34 5.67 -12.63
N PRO A 28 34.38 4.83 -12.58
CA PRO A 28 34.83 4.11 -13.76
C PRO A 28 33.67 3.32 -14.40
N PRO A 29 33.71 3.11 -15.73
CA PRO A 29 32.64 2.40 -16.41
C PRO A 29 32.55 0.97 -15.89
N GLY A 30 31.35 0.56 -15.48
CA GLY A 30 31.08 -0.82 -15.05
C GLY A 30 31.39 -1.84 -16.16
N ASP A 31 31.92 -2.99 -15.75
CA ASP A 31 32.36 -4.11 -16.59
C ASP A 31 31.24 -5.15 -16.87
N LEU A 32 30.10 -5.02 -16.20
CA LEU A 32 28.93 -5.88 -16.35
C LEU A 32 27.71 -5.10 -16.89
N LEU A 33 27.00 -5.70 -17.84
CA LEU A 33 25.72 -5.21 -18.36
C LEU A 33 24.56 -6.04 -17.81
N LEU A 34 23.73 -5.44 -16.96
CA LEU A 34 22.49 -6.04 -16.47
C LEU A 34 21.34 -5.72 -17.44
N VAL A 35 20.77 -6.73 -18.08
CA VAL A 35 19.59 -6.59 -18.95
C VAL A 35 18.36 -6.91 -18.12
N CYS A 36 17.60 -5.87 -17.75
CA CYS A 36 16.43 -5.97 -16.88
C CYS A 36 15.20 -6.50 -17.63
N SER A 37 14.15 -6.87 -16.90
CA SER A 37 12.92 -7.45 -17.48
C SER A 37 12.15 -6.46 -18.38
N ASP A 38 12.34 -5.17 -18.19
CA ASP A 38 11.78 -4.07 -19.02
C ASP A 38 12.64 -3.78 -20.27
N GLY A 39 13.70 -4.57 -20.51
CA GLY A 39 14.62 -4.41 -21.64
C GLY A 39 15.66 -3.32 -21.46
N VAL A 40 15.64 -2.57 -20.35
CA VAL A 40 16.62 -1.53 -20.06
C VAL A 40 17.93 -2.17 -19.58
N VAL A 41 19.04 -1.65 -20.08
CA VAL A 41 20.39 -2.12 -19.73
C VAL A 41 21.02 -1.18 -18.71
N ILE A 42 21.51 -1.74 -17.60
CA ILE A 42 22.22 -1.01 -16.53
C ILE A 42 23.66 -1.50 -16.46
N ARG A 43 24.61 -0.58 -16.30
CA ARG A 43 26.02 -0.90 -16.05
C ARG A 43 26.28 -1.09 -14.56
N ALA A 44 27.02 -2.14 -14.20
CA ALA A 44 27.44 -2.42 -12.83
C ALA A 44 28.87 -2.97 -12.80
N HIS A 45 29.49 -2.96 -11.63
CA HIS A 45 30.76 -3.61 -11.36
C HIS A 45 30.53 -5.05 -10.94
N SER A 46 31.05 -6.00 -11.71
CA SER A 46 30.92 -7.44 -11.48
C SER A 46 31.37 -7.82 -10.08
N GLN A 47 32.48 -7.23 -9.61
CA GLN A 47 33.05 -7.47 -8.28
C GLN A 47 32.08 -7.18 -7.13
N ILE A 48 31.34 -6.07 -7.20
CA ILE A 48 30.37 -5.70 -6.16
C ILE A 48 29.23 -6.73 -6.12
N LEU A 49 28.74 -7.16 -7.28
CA LEU A 49 27.66 -8.15 -7.36
C LEU A 49 28.11 -9.56 -6.94
N MET A 50 29.36 -9.97 -7.24
CA MET A 50 29.92 -11.24 -6.75
C MET A 50 30.04 -11.32 -5.23
N LEU A 51 30.35 -10.17 -4.61
CA LEU A 51 30.46 -10.05 -3.16
C LEU A 51 29.07 -10.05 -2.52
N ALA A 52 28.10 -9.39 -3.16
CA ALA A 52 26.74 -9.27 -2.66
C ALA A 52 25.90 -10.55 -2.81
N SER A 53 26.15 -11.37 -3.85
CA SER A 53 25.29 -12.48 -4.23
C SER A 53 26.08 -13.73 -4.62
N THR A 54 25.72 -14.86 -4.02
CA THR A 54 26.27 -16.18 -4.38
C THR A 54 25.77 -16.65 -5.75
N VAL A 55 24.52 -16.33 -6.08
CA VAL A 55 23.87 -16.67 -7.36
C VAL A 55 24.55 -15.93 -8.51
N LEU A 56 24.71 -14.61 -8.37
CA LEU A 56 25.32 -13.79 -9.41
C LEU A 56 26.78 -14.15 -9.61
N ARG A 57 27.51 -14.50 -8.54
CA ARG A 57 28.91 -14.96 -8.62
C ARG A 57 29.11 -16.11 -9.61
N ASN A 58 28.15 -17.04 -9.68
CA ASN A 58 28.24 -18.21 -10.55
C ASN A 58 27.75 -17.94 -11.98
N ALA A 59 27.12 -16.79 -12.23
CA ALA A 59 26.43 -16.47 -13.47
C ALA A 59 27.13 -15.40 -14.33
N LEU A 60 28.32 -14.94 -13.94
CA LEU A 60 28.94 -13.77 -14.57
C LEU A 60 29.47 -14.05 -15.98
N ASN A 61 28.78 -13.45 -16.93
CA ASN A 61 29.27 -13.11 -18.26
C ASN A 61 29.34 -11.58 -18.38
N THR A 62 29.85 -11.03 -19.48
CA THR A 62 29.83 -9.57 -19.72
C THR A 62 28.42 -8.97 -19.76
N THR A 63 27.43 -9.79 -20.12
CA THR A 63 26.01 -9.42 -20.14
C THR A 63 25.20 -10.45 -19.37
N LEU A 64 24.42 -10.00 -18.40
CA LEU A 64 23.58 -10.84 -17.55
C LEU A 64 22.13 -10.40 -17.64
N LYS A 65 21.24 -11.32 -18.03
CA LYS A 65 19.79 -11.08 -17.96
C LYS A 65 19.34 -11.27 -16.52
N VAL A 66 18.60 -10.29 -16.02
CA VAL A 66 18.13 -10.28 -14.64
C VAL A 66 16.63 -10.04 -14.56
N GLU A 67 16.01 -10.70 -13.58
CA GLU A 67 14.61 -10.53 -13.23
C GLU A 67 14.41 -9.24 -12.42
N GLY A 68 13.32 -8.54 -12.72
CA GLY A 68 12.98 -7.26 -12.11
C GLY A 68 13.24 -6.06 -13.03
N SER A 69 12.48 -4.99 -12.77
CA SER A 69 12.57 -3.73 -13.52
C SER A 69 13.89 -3.02 -13.30
N SER A 70 14.25 -2.16 -14.24
CA SER A 70 15.42 -1.29 -14.10
C SER A 70 15.33 -0.36 -12.89
N SER A 71 14.14 0.11 -12.52
CA SER A 71 13.92 0.90 -11.30
C SER A 71 14.29 0.12 -10.03
N THR A 72 13.92 -1.16 -9.95
CA THR A 72 14.25 -2.02 -8.80
C THR A 72 15.76 -2.27 -8.73
N TRP A 73 16.38 -2.61 -9.87
CA TRP A 73 17.83 -2.87 -9.93
C TRP A 73 18.67 -1.65 -9.60
N ARG A 74 18.26 -0.45 -10.02
CA ARG A 74 18.93 0.79 -9.63
C ARG A 74 18.96 0.99 -8.11
N LEU A 75 17.86 0.66 -7.43
CA LEU A 75 17.79 0.76 -5.97
C LEU A 75 18.63 -0.30 -5.28
N VAL A 76 18.62 -1.53 -5.78
CA VAL A 76 19.54 -2.59 -5.32
C VAL A 76 20.98 -2.10 -5.43
N LEU A 77 21.37 -1.57 -6.58
CA LEU A 77 22.72 -1.03 -6.80
C LEU A 77 23.02 0.16 -5.89
N LEU A 78 22.08 1.10 -5.70
CA LEU A 78 22.24 2.22 -4.76
C LEU A 78 22.48 1.75 -3.31
N GLN A 79 21.90 0.61 -2.91
CA GLN A 79 22.12 0.04 -1.58
C GLN A 79 23.42 -0.76 -1.46
N LEU A 80 23.90 -1.34 -2.57
CA LEU A 80 25.15 -2.10 -2.61
C LEU A 80 26.39 -1.19 -2.72
N TYR A 81 26.27 -0.07 -3.43
CA TYR A 81 27.37 0.87 -3.58
C TYR A 81 27.47 1.77 -2.35
N PRO A 82 28.69 2.14 -1.93
CA PRO A 82 28.90 3.04 -0.79
C PRO A 82 28.60 4.51 -1.16
N ILE A 83 27.42 4.79 -1.73
CA ILE A 83 26.98 6.14 -2.11
C ILE A 83 26.27 6.77 -0.91
N HIS A 84 26.65 8.00 -0.54
CA HIS A 84 26.06 8.74 0.57
C HIS A 84 25.57 10.11 0.07
N PRO A 85 24.37 10.57 0.49
CA PRO A 85 23.40 9.87 1.35
C PRO A 85 22.73 8.69 0.62
N ARG A 86 22.34 7.67 1.38
CA ARG A 86 21.54 6.56 0.82
C ARG A 86 20.15 7.08 0.49
N PRO A 87 19.55 6.69 -0.65
CA PRO A 87 18.20 7.09 -0.98
C PRO A 87 17.23 6.55 0.06
N GLU A 88 16.22 7.36 0.42
CA GLU A 88 15.12 6.88 1.23
C GLU A 88 14.29 5.87 0.44
N LEU A 89 13.95 4.76 1.08
CA LEU A 89 13.21 3.68 0.45
C LEU A 89 11.72 3.85 0.73
N SER A 90 10.93 4.07 -0.31
CA SER A 90 9.47 4.02 -0.19
C SER A 90 8.99 2.57 -0.02
N TYR A 91 7.78 2.40 0.52
CA TYR A 91 7.17 1.09 0.74
C TYR A 91 7.13 0.21 -0.52
N SER A 92 6.66 0.76 -1.64
CA SER A 92 6.51 0.00 -2.89
C SER A 92 7.86 -0.47 -3.40
N LEU A 93 8.90 0.35 -3.20
CA LEU A 93 10.26 0.03 -3.57
C LEU A 93 10.87 -1.04 -2.66
N VAL A 94 10.66 -1.00 -1.34
CA VAL A 94 11.11 -2.06 -0.43
C VAL A 94 10.47 -3.40 -0.81
N LYS A 95 9.17 -3.41 -1.12
CA LYS A 95 8.43 -4.61 -1.51
C LYS A 95 8.96 -5.24 -2.81
N SER A 96 9.28 -4.44 -3.82
CA SER A 96 9.89 -4.94 -5.07
C SER A 96 11.34 -5.38 -4.85
N MET A 97 12.09 -4.61 -4.07
CA MET A 97 13.52 -4.87 -3.84
C MET A 97 13.73 -6.16 -3.03
N ILE A 98 12.88 -6.47 -2.04
CA ILE A 98 13.07 -7.67 -1.21
C ILE A 98 12.88 -8.96 -2.02
N LYS A 99 12.00 -8.94 -3.04
CA LYS A 99 11.84 -10.05 -3.99
C LYS A 99 13.12 -10.32 -4.76
N VAL A 100 13.70 -9.27 -5.37
CA VAL A 100 14.97 -9.38 -6.12
C VAL A 100 16.11 -9.82 -5.21
N VAL A 101 16.24 -9.19 -4.04
CA VAL A 101 17.29 -9.49 -3.07
C VAL A 101 17.24 -10.94 -2.59
N LYS A 102 16.04 -11.48 -2.34
CA LYS A 102 15.85 -12.90 -1.99
C LYS A 102 16.15 -13.82 -3.18
N MET A 103 15.67 -13.47 -4.37
CA MET A 103 15.86 -14.27 -5.60
C MET A 103 17.33 -14.44 -5.96
N TYR A 104 18.15 -13.40 -5.74
CA TYR A 104 19.58 -13.42 -6.01
C TYR A 104 20.42 -13.74 -4.77
N ASP A 105 19.84 -14.24 -3.67
CA ASP A 105 20.57 -14.60 -2.45
C ASP A 105 21.53 -13.51 -1.93
N MET A 106 21.03 -12.28 -1.84
CA MET A 106 21.78 -11.12 -1.34
C MET A 106 21.64 -10.96 0.18
N GLY A 107 22.14 -11.94 0.94
CA GLY A 107 21.85 -12.08 2.38
C GLY A 107 22.11 -10.85 3.25
N LEU A 108 23.23 -10.13 3.04
CA LEU A 108 23.54 -8.91 3.79
C LEU A 108 22.55 -7.77 3.51
N LEU A 109 22.19 -7.60 2.23
CA LEU A 109 21.20 -6.59 1.84
C LEU A 109 19.81 -6.97 2.35
N GLN A 110 19.45 -8.26 2.31
CA GLN A 110 18.21 -8.76 2.88
C GLN A 110 18.11 -8.45 4.38
N ALA A 111 19.16 -8.75 5.16
CA ALA A 111 19.18 -8.46 6.59
C ALA A 111 19.07 -6.96 6.88
N SER A 112 19.75 -6.12 6.10
CA SER A 112 19.63 -4.66 6.23
C SER A 112 18.21 -4.17 5.92
N MET A 113 17.57 -4.72 4.89
CA MET A 113 16.21 -4.36 4.51
C MET A 113 15.18 -4.82 5.55
N LEU A 114 15.33 -6.03 6.08
CA LEU A 114 14.46 -6.55 7.15
C LEU A 114 14.63 -5.71 8.43
N SER A 115 15.86 -5.35 8.78
CA SER A 115 16.12 -4.45 9.92
C SER A 115 15.45 -3.09 9.74
N TYR A 116 15.54 -2.50 8.54
CA TYR A 116 14.84 -1.26 8.20
C TYR A 116 13.32 -1.44 8.31
N LEU A 117 12.79 -2.53 7.76
CA LEU A 117 11.38 -2.83 7.77
C LEU A 117 10.86 -3.01 9.20
N PHE A 118 11.50 -3.82 10.04
CA PHE A 118 11.05 -4.06 11.41
C PHE A 118 11.09 -2.82 12.30
N LYS A 119 11.98 -1.87 12.03
CA LYS A 119 12.02 -0.60 12.76
C LYS A 119 10.84 0.31 12.42
N ARG A 120 10.38 0.28 11.17
CA ARG A 120 9.35 1.19 10.64
C ARG A 120 7.96 0.55 10.56
N PHE A 121 7.88 -0.78 10.60
CA PHE A 121 6.63 -1.52 10.46
C PHE A 121 5.85 -1.57 11.78
N PRO A 122 4.52 -1.40 11.76
CA PRO A 122 3.67 -1.05 10.61
C PRO A 122 3.49 0.47 10.41
N ALA A 123 3.82 1.29 11.40
CA ALA A 123 3.38 2.68 11.52
C ALA A 123 3.93 3.65 10.46
N GLU A 124 5.20 3.52 10.08
CA GLU A 124 5.91 4.53 9.27
C GLU A 124 5.95 4.18 7.77
N LEU A 125 5.56 2.95 7.41
CA LEU A 125 5.65 2.46 6.03
C LEU A 125 4.34 2.60 5.23
N SER A 126 3.24 3.01 5.87
CA SER A 126 1.94 3.21 5.22
C SER A 126 1.31 4.49 5.73
N SER A 127 0.56 5.18 4.87
CA SER A 127 -0.32 6.26 5.30
C SER A 127 -1.48 5.74 6.16
N ASP A 128 -1.80 4.45 6.05
CA ASP A 128 -2.79 3.76 6.87
C ASP A 128 -2.18 2.47 7.45
N PRO A 129 -1.45 2.56 8.57
CA PRO A 129 -0.80 1.42 9.20
C PRO A 129 -1.80 0.48 9.89
N GLY A 130 -3.03 0.96 10.12
CA GLY A 130 -4.12 0.18 10.68
C GLY A 130 -4.91 -0.60 9.63
N SER A 131 -4.56 -0.48 8.35
CA SER A 131 -5.25 -1.16 7.26
C SER A 131 -4.98 -2.66 7.26
N GLU A 132 -6.03 -3.46 7.27
CA GLU A 132 -5.94 -4.93 7.20
C GLU A 132 -5.31 -5.36 5.87
N THR A 133 -5.68 -4.70 4.77
CA THR A 133 -5.15 -5.02 3.43
C THR A 133 -3.66 -4.76 3.33
N TYR A 134 -3.17 -3.71 3.98
CA TYR A 134 -1.74 -3.39 4.03
C TYR A 134 -0.94 -4.53 4.68
N VAL A 135 -1.35 -4.95 5.88
CA VAL A 135 -0.66 -6.01 6.63
C VAL A 135 -0.81 -7.37 5.95
N MET A 136 -1.97 -7.66 5.36
CA MET A 136 -2.18 -8.85 4.55
C MET A 136 -1.24 -8.90 3.34
N SER A 137 -1.02 -7.76 2.66
CA SER A 137 -0.15 -7.72 1.50
C SER A 137 1.33 -8.00 1.85
N TRP A 138 1.75 -7.70 3.08
CA TRP A 138 3.06 -8.07 3.62
C TRP A 138 3.10 -9.51 4.09
N LEU A 139 2.01 -10.00 4.70
CA LEU A 139 1.92 -11.40 5.10
C LEU A 139 2.05 -12.33 3.89
N VAL A 140 1.35 -12.02 2.80
CA VAL A 140 1.45 -12.77 1.53
C VAL A 140 2.89 -12.74 1.01
N LEU A 141 3.53 -11.58 1.02
CA LEU A 141 4.92 -11.46 0.59
C LEU A 141 5.88 -12.26 1.47
N ALA A 142 5.68 -12.20 2.79
CA ALA A 142 6.51 -12.91 3.76
C ALA A 142 6.36 -14.42 3.61
N ASP A 143 5.14 -14.89 3.36
CA ASP A 143 4.85 -16.30 3.13
C ASP A 143 5.44 -16.78 1.77
N GLU A 144 5.26 -16.01 0.69
CA GLU A 144 5.83 -16.27 -0.64
C GLU A 144 7.36 -16.38 -0.59
N LEU A 145 8.01 -15.48 0.15
CA LEU A 145 9.47 -15.41 0.25
C LEU A 145 10.08 -16.19 1.43
N GLN A 146 9.24 -16.89 2.22
CA GLN A 146 9.64 -17.61 3.44
C GLN A 146 10.44 -16.72 4.41
N LEU A 147 9.90 -15.54 4.73
CA LEU A 147 10.44 -14.57 5.67
C LEU A 147 9.74 -14.73 7.02
N ASP A 148 10.11 -15.76 7.78
CA ASP A 148 9.40 -16.17 9.01
C ASP A 148 9.26 -15.04 10.04
N GLU A 149 10.31 -14.25 10.27
CA GLU A 149 10.27 -13.14 11.22
C GLU A 149 9.23 -12.08 10.82
N LEU A 150 9.13 -11.77 9.52
CA LEU A 150 8.13 -10.85 9.00
C LEU A 150 6.73 -11.47 9.06
N ARG A 151 6.60 -12.75 8.72
CA ARG A 151 5.35 -13.50 8.83
C ARG A 151 4.81 -13.43 10.26
N ASP A 152 5.65 -13.69 11.25
CA ASP A 152 5.29 -13.67 12.68
C ASP A 152 4.83 -12.28 13.15
N ILE A 153 5.50 -11.21 12.69
CA ILE A 153 5.11 -9.84 13.01
C ILE A 153 3.75 -9.50 12.40
N CYS A 154 3.54 -9.84 11.12
CA CYS A 154 2.25 -9.64 10.45
C CYS A 154 1.13 -10.43 11.15
N MET A 155 1.37 -11.71 11.48
CA MET A 155 0.41 -12.57 12.18
C MET A 155 0.07 -12.03 13.56
N ARG A 156 1.06 -11.53 14.32
CA ARG A 156 0.82 -10.91 15.62
C ARG A 156 -0.05 -9.66 15.50
N PHE A 157 0.18 -8.84 14.48
CA PHE A 157 -0.63 -7.66 14.24
C PHE A 157 -2.07 -8.03 13.86
N LEU A 158 -2.26 -8.97 12.93
CA LEU A 158 -3.58 -9.43 12.51
C LEU A 158 -4.36 -10.11 13.65
N ARG A 159 -3.68 -10.85 14.53
CA ARG A 159 -4.27 -11.34 15.78
C ARG A 159 -4.81 -10.20 16.63
N GLY A 160 -4.03 -9.14 16.81
CA GLY A 160 -4.48 -7.93 17.50
C GLY A 160 -5.75 -7.33 16.87
N LEU A 161 -5.78 -7.21 15.55
CA LEU A 161 -6.98 -6.74 14.83
C LEU A 161 -8.19 -7.69 14.99
N ALA A 162 -7.96 -9.00 15.00
CA ALA A 162 -8.99 -10.02 15.23
C ALA A 162 -9.60 -9.91 16.64
N PHE A 163 -8.77 -9.76 17.67
CA PHE A 163 -9.23 -9.60 19.05
C PHE A 163 -10.04 -8.30 19.24
N ASN A 164 -9.69 -7.25 18.50
CA ASN A 164 -10.42 -5.98 18.50
C ASN A 164 -11.68 -5.99 17.62
N GLY A 165 -12.03 -7.12 16.99
CA GLY A 165 -13.21 -7.27 16.11
C GLY A 165 -13.11 -6.62 14.74
N ARG A 166 -12.12 -5.74 14.51
CA ARG A 166 -11.94 -5.02 13.26
C ARG A 166 -11.75 -5.92 12.04
N LEU A 167 -10.97 -6.99 12.19
CA LEU A 167 -10.68 -7.91 11.08
C LEU A 167 -11.93 -8.68 10.64
N GLU A 168 -12.82 -8.99 11.58
CA GLU A 168 -14.07 -9.70 11.29
C GLU A 168 -15.03 -8.81 10.51
N ASP A 169 -15.19 -7.53 10.91
CA ASP A 169 -16.05 -6.59 10.19
C ASP A 169 -15.63 -6.44 8.72
N THR A 170 -14.32 -6.35 8.46
CA THR A 170 -13.77 -6.26 7.10
C THR A 170 -14.03 -7.53 6.29
N LEU A 171 -13.96 -8.70 6.92
CA LEU A 171 -14.20 -9.99 6.28
C LEU A 171 -15.71 -10.20 6.01
N LEU A 172 -16.56 -9.92 6.99
CA LEU A 172 -18.01 -10.13 6.91
C LEU A 172 -18.69 -9.16 5.96
N GLN A 173 -18.28 -7.88 5.95
CA GLN A 173 -18.86 -6.87 5.03
C GLN A 173 -18.70 -7.23 3.54
N ARG A 174 -17.78 -8.16 3.20
CA ARG A 174 -17.52 -8.55 1.81
C ARG A 174 -18.08 -9.91 1.42
N VAL A 175 -18.46 -10.76 2.37
CA VAL A 175 -19.04 -12.09 2.09
C VAL A 175 -20.54 -12.01 1.83
N VAL A 176 -21.22 -10.93 2.22
CA VAL A 176 -22.57 -10.65 1.76
C VAL A 176 -22.42 -9.99 0.39
N PRO A 177 -22.56 -10.71 -0.75
CA PRO A 177 -22.74 -10.02 -2.01
C PRO A 177 -23.90 -9.06 -1.78
N ALA A 178 -23.74 -7.81 -2.21
CA ALA A 178 -24.88 -6.93 -2.38
C ALA A 178 -25.83 -7.67 -3.33
N ALA A 179 -26.71 -8.49 -2.77
CA ALA A 179 -27.84 -9.03 -3.46
C ALA A 179 -28.57 -7.76 -3.85
N GLU A 180 -28.41 -7.39 -5.11
CA GLU A 180 -29.18 -6.35 -5.73
C GLU A 180 -30.63 -6.69 -5.41
N CYS A 181 -31.19 -5.99 -4.41
CA CYS A 181 -32.62 -5.73 -4.36
C CYS A 181 -32.93 -4.87 -5.59
N SER A 182 -32.79 -5.45 -6.77
CA SER A 182 -33.48 -5.07 -7.98
C SER A 182 -34.94 -5.49 -7.76
N GLU A 183 -35.62 -4.80 -6.84
CA GLU A 183 -37.07 -4.75 -6.82
C GLU A 183 -37.51 -3.88 -8.00
N GLY A 184 -37.40 -4.47 -9.20
CA GLY A 184 -38.26 -4.13 -10.33
C GLY A 184 -39.70 -4.52 -9.99
N GLY A 185 -40.33 -3.72 -9.13
CA GLY A 185 -41.71 -3.87 -8.67
C GLY A 185 -42.47 -2.56 -8.75
N SER A 186 -42.67 -2.07 -9.98
CA SER A 186 -43.55 -0.95 -10.28
C SER A 186 -44.97 -1.23 -9.77
N MET A 187 -45.38 -0.59 -8.66
CA MET A 187 -46.78 -0.50 -8.28
C MET A 187 -47.15 0.92 -7.87
N ARG A 188 -47.88 1.58 -8.78
CA ARG A 188 -48.58 2.85 -8.56
C ARG A 188 -49.66 2.66 -7.48
N ARG A 189 -49.78 3.59 -6.53
CA ARG A 189 -50.96 4.47 -6.37
C ARG A 189 -50.87 5.38 -5.13
N VAL A 190 -50.94 6.68 -5.42
CA VAL A 190 -51.89 7.69 -4.90
C VAL A 190 -52.11 7.78 -3.39
N GLY A 191 -51.76 8.93 -2.81
CA GLY A 191 -52.29 9.34 -1.51
C GLY A 191 -51.63 10.59 -0.93
N SER A 192 -52.00 11.76 -1.46
CA SER A 192 -51.73 13.09 -0.90
C SER A 192 -51.97 13.18 0.61
N LEU A 193 -51.13 13.93 1.33
CA LEU A 193 -51.61 14.95 2.26
C LEU A 193 -50.54 16.01 2.57
N LYS A 194 -50.92 17.25 2.25
CA LYS A 194 -50.31 18.53 2.60
C LYS A 194 -50.19 18.69 4.12
N ARG A 195 -49.16 19.42 4.61
CA ARG A 195 -49.28 20.84 5.01
C ARG A 195 -48.05 21.38 5.78
N LEU A 196 -47.66 22.59 5.37
CA LEU A 196 -47.20 23.76 6.13
C LEU A 196 -45.84 23.67 6.83
N SER A 197 -44.81 24.33 6.30
CA SER A 197 -44.48 25.77 6.45
C SER A 197 -43.70 26.07 7.74
N ARG A 198 -42.45 26.54 7.61
CA ARG A 198 -42.09 27.94 7.89
C ARG A 198 -40.60 28.22 7.62
N SER A 199 -40.40 29.38 7.03
CA SER A 199 -39.17 30.07 6.66
C SER A 199 -38.62 30.93 7.81
N SER A 200 -37.29 31.11 7.83
CA SER A 200 -36.53 32.24 8.40
C SER A 200 -35.04 31.94 8.28
N LEU A 201 -34.09 32.84 8.07
CA LEU A 201 -34.07 34.26 7.71
C LEU A 201 -32.59 34.58 7.36
N ASN A 202 -32.41 35.47 6.39
CA ASN A 202 -31.27 36.31 6.02
C ASN A 202 -29.95 36.27 6.83
N GLY A 203 -28.84 36.32 6.09
CA GLY A 203 -27.58 36.92 6.51
C GLY A 203 -26.97 37.70 5.33
N GLU A 204 -27.00 39.03 5.46
CA GLU A 204 -26.57 40.05 4.48
C GLU A 204 -25.04 40.12 4.28
N GLN A 205 -24.62 40.47 3.07
CA GLN A 205 -23.29 41.03 2.75
C GLN A 205 -23.49 42.20 1.77
N PRO A 206 -22.91 43.38 2.06
CA PRO A 206 -22.16 44.14 1.04
C PRO A 206 -21.05 45.06 1.66
N PRO A 207 -20.39 45.96 0.90
CA PRO A 207 -19.72 45.79 -0.39
C PRO A 207 -18.24 46.29 -0.37
N THR A 208 -17.63 46.14 -1.54
CA THR A 208 -16.30 46.57 -2.00
C THR A 208 -16.01 48.09 -1.98
N SER A 209 -14.75 48.44 -1.72
CA SER A 209 -13.96 49.52 -2.38
C SER A 209 -12.47 49.22 -2.06
N GLY A 210 -11.46 49.40 -2.90
CA GLY A 210 -11.24 50.25 -4.06
C GLY A 210 -9.92 51.00 -3.81
N GLY A 211 -8.82 50.60 -4.44
CA GLY A 211 -7.51 51.24 -4.25
C GLY A 211 -6.49 50.84 -5.31
N ALA A 212 -6.30 51.72 -6.29
CA ALA A 212 -5.32 51.62 -7.37
C ALA A 212 -3.91 51.98 -6.89
N SER A 213 -2.86 51.42 -7.51
CA SER A 213 -1.90 52.15 -8.37
C SER A 213 -0.52 51.47 -8.50
N ASN A 214 0.00 51.58 -9.72
CA ASN A 214 1.40 51.67 -10.15
C ASN A 214 2.38 50.49 -10.02
N GLY A 215 2.73 49.95 -11.20
CA GLY A 215 4.03 50.24 -11.82
C GLY A 215 5.22 49.40 -11.37
N GLY A 216 5.74 48.57 -12.28
CA GLY A 216 7.02 47.89 -12.06
C GLY A 216 7.38 46.94 -13.20
N ALA A 217 8.21 47.43 -14.10
CA ALA A 217 8.82 46.65 -15.18
C ALA A 217 9.78 45.58 -14.64
N GLY A 218 9.89 44.49 -15.38
CA GLY A 218 11.11 43.69 -15.44
C GLY A 218 11.20 42.52 -14.47
N ALA A 219 10.98 41.30 -14.97
CA ALA A 219 11.91 40.18 -14.88
C ALA A 219 11.23 38.93 -15.45
N GLN A 220 11.83 38.37 -16.49
CA GLN A 220 11.55 37.02 -16.94
C GLN A 220 12.02 36.07 -15.83
N ASN A 221 11.08 35.47 -15.11
CA ASN A 221 11.34 34.33 -14.24
C ASN A 221 10.42 33.20 -14.68
N GLY A 222 11.00 32.26 -15.43
CA GLY A 222 10.37 30.98 -15.76
C GLY A 222 10.20 30.17 -14.49
N GLY A 223 9.09 30.41 -13.79
CA GLY A 223 8.61 29.57 -12.69
C GLY A 223 8.16 28.24 -13.25
N GLY A 224 9.11 27.34 -13.47
CA GLY A 224 8.83 25.91 -13.61
C GLY A 224 8.36 25.41 -12.25
N THR A 225 7.05 25.38 -12.05
CA THR A 225 6.41 24.63 -10.98
C THR A 225 6.84 23.17 -11.14
N SER A 226 7.80 22.78 -10.29
CA SER A 226 8.26 21.41 -10.14
C SER A 226 7.05 20.57 -9.71
N MET A 227 6.45 19.88 -10.67
CA MET A 227 5.53 18.78 -10.40
C MET A 227 6.36 17.61 -9.89
N LEU A 228 6.86 17.73 -8.66
CA LEU A 228 7.19 16.57 -7.86
C LEU A 228 5.86 15.89 -7.59
N SER A 229 5.56 14.87 -8.41
CA SER A 229 4.48 13.95 -8.16
C SER A 229 4.62 13.47 -6.72
N ASP A 230 3.61 13.78 -5.91
CA ASP A 230 3.55 13.44 -4.51
C ASP A 230 3.71 11.91 -4.40
N PRO A 231 4.78 11.38 -3.78
CA PRO A 231 5.04 9.93 -3.73
C PRO A 231 4.02 9.18 -2.84
N SER A 232 2.97 9.86 -2.40
CA SER A 232 1.92 9.39 -1.50
C SER A 232 0.58 9.11 -2.19
N THR A 233 0.44 9.40 -3.50
CA THR A 233 -0.73 8.96 -4.28
C THR A 233 -0.63 7.47 -4.59
N TRP A 234 -1.06 6.66 -3.63
CA TRP A 234 -1.57 5.33 -3.91
C TRP A 234 -2.67 5.48 -4.96
N HIS A 235 -2.48 4.91 -6.16
CA HIS A 235 -3.59 4.69 -7.06
C HIS A 235 -4.60 3.83 -6.30
N GLN A 236 -5.72 4.43 -5.88
CA GLN A 236 -6.77 3.77 -5.13
C GLN A 236 -7.35 2.54 -5.87
N ASP A 237 -7.12 2.44 -7.18
CA ASP A 237 -7.60 1.36 -8.04
C ASP A 237 -6.82 0.04 -7.91
N ASP A 238 -5.62 0.02 -7.32
CA ASP A 238 -4.82 -1.22 -7.16
C ASP A 238 -4.81 -1.74 -5.71
N ARG A 239 -5.90 -1.56 -4.95
CA ARG A 239 -6.06 -2.26 -3.67
C ARG A 239 -6.55 -3.68 -3.97
N PRO A 240 -5.66 -4.71 -3.97
CA PRO A 240 -6.13 -6.08 -4.14
C PRO A 240 -7.16 -6.38 -3.06
N GLU A 241 -8.25 -7.04 -3.44
CA GLU A 241 -9.25 -7.41 -2.48
C GLU A 241 -8.62 -8.32 -1.43
N LEU A 242 -9.02 -8.14 -0.16
CA LEU A 242 -8.52 -8.95 0.94
C LEU A 242 -8.72 -10.45 0.67
N HIS A 243 -9.82 -10.79 -0.02
CA HIS A 243 -10.13 -12.13 -0.47
C HIS A 243 -9.11 -12.70 -1.47
N ASP A 244 -8.61 -11.89 -2.40
CA ASP A 244 -7.57 -12.32 -3.33
C ASP A 244 -6.25 -12.55 -2.60
N SER A 245 -5.93 -11.69 -1.64
CA SER A 245 -4.73 -11.86 -0.80
C SER A 245 -4.75 -13.18 -0.02
N LEU A 246 -5.92 -13.61 0.48
CA LEU A 246 -6.06 -14.89 1.19
C LEU A 246 -5.77 -16.11 0.31
N ARG A 247 -6.07 -16.03 -0.99
CA ARG A 247 -5.81 -17.12 -1.96
C ARG A 247 -4.33 -17.35 -2.21
N HIS A 248 -3.48 -16.35 -1.93
CA HIS A 248 -2.04 -16.42 -2.10
C HIS A 248 -1.30 -16.91 -0.85
N LEU A 249 -1.98 -17.07 0.28
CA LEU A 249 -1.37 -17.62 1.49
C LEU A 249 -1.20 -19.13 1.38
N SER A 250 -0.08 -19.63 1.89
CA SER A 250 0.13 -21.04 2.15
C SER A 250 -0.97 -21.57 3.07
N ARG A 251 -1.29 -22.85 2.89
CA ARG A 251 -2.30 -23.54 3.69
C ARG A 251 -2.02 -23.42 5.20
N SER A 252 -0.76 -23.54 5.62
CA SER A 252 -0.37 -23.41 7.02
C SER A 252 -0.63 -22.01 7.57
N THR A 253 -0.27 -20.97 6.82
CA THR A 253 -0.49 -19.59 7.23
C THR A 253 -1.99 -19.24 7.27
N LEU A 254 -2.76 -19.76 6.32
CA LEU A 254 -4.21 -19.62 6.32
C LEU A 254 -4.87 -20.33 7.51
N GLU A 255 -4.49 -21.58 7.80
CA GLU A 255 -5.00 -22.34 8.96
C GLU A 255 -4.66 -21.62 10.28
N GLU A 256 -3.45 -21.09 10.40
CA GLU A 256 -3.02 -20.32 11.58
C GLU A 256 -3.83 -19.01 11.75
N LEU A 257 -4.15 -18.34 10.65
CA LEU A 257 -4.97 -17.12 10.64
C LEU A 257 -6.41 -17.44 11.02
N LEU A 258 -7.00 -18.50 10.46
CA LEU A 258 -8.36 -18.95 10.77
C LEU A 258 -8.48 -19.41 12.23
N ALA A 259 -7.49 -20.12 12.76
CA ALA A 259 -7.44 -20.50 14.17
C ALA A 259 -7.42 -19.26 15.08
N SER A 260 -6.63 -18.25 14.70
CA SER A 260 -6.55 -16.98 15.42
C SER A 260 -7.89 -16.23 15.44
N LEU A 261 -8.60 -16.19 14.31
CA LEU A 261 -9.93 -15.61 14.19
C LEU A 261 -10.96 -16.37 15.04
N ALA A 262 -10.98 -17.70 14.94
CA ALA A 262 -11.91 -18.55 15.70
C ALA A 262 -11.74 -18.37 17.22
N MET A 263 -10.49 -18.27 17.69
CA MET A 263 -10.20 -17.97 19.09
C MET A 263 -10.71 -16.58 19.51
N ALA A 264 -10.48 -15.55 18.68
CA ALA A 264 -10.93 -14.20 18.95
C ALA A 264 -12.47 -14.09 18.99
N CYS A 265 -13.17 -14.73 18.08
CA CYS A 265 -14.64 -14.79 18.07
C CYS A 265 -15.18 -15.55 19.29
N SER A 266 -14.56 -16.69 19.65
CA SER A 266 -14.96 -17.46 20.84
C SER A 266 -14.80 -16.64 22.11
N MET A 267 -13.69 -15.94 22.28
CA MET A 267 -13.45 -15.07 23.44
C MET A 267 -14.49 -13.96 23.55
N ARG A 268 -14.83 -13.30 22.44
CA ARG A 268 -15.87 -12.26 22.42
C ARG A 268 -17.25 -12.81 22.74
N TYR A 269 -17.60 -13.97 22.19
CA TYR A 269 -18.85 -14.66 22.54
C TYR A 269 -18.93 -14.97 24.04
N TRP A 270 -17.86 -15.53 24.63
CA TRP A 270 -17.81 -15.80 26.07
C TRP A 270 -17.91 -14.54 26.93
N HIS A 271 -17.28 -13.43 26.50
CA HIS A 271 -17.42 -12.14 27.19
C HIS A 271 -18.86 -11.62 27.14
N HIS A 272 -19.52 -11.70 25.98
CA HIS A 272 -20.90 -11.27 25.82
C HIS A 272 -21.86 -12.14 26.65
N GLU A 273 -21.68 -13.46 26.64
CA GLU A 273 -22.54 -14.37 27.42
C GLU A 273 -22.39 -14.16 28.93
N ARG A 274 -21.21 -13.78 29.41
CA ARG A 274 -21.00 -13.40 30.82
C ARG A 274 -21.65 -12.07 31.20
N GLN A 275 -21.73 -11.11 30.29
CA GLN A 275 -22.35 -9.81 30.55
C GLN A 275 -23.88 -9.86 30.51
N ARG A 276 -24.45 -10.75 29.70
CA ARG A 276 -25.90 -10.93 29.55
C ARG A 276 -26.69 -11.03 30.87
N PRO A 277 -26.29 -11.83 31.89
CA PRO A 277 -27.00 -11.87 33.16
C PRO A 277 -26.89 -10.57 33.98
N GLU A 278 -25.75 -9.88 33.90
CA GLU A 278 -25.57 -8.60 34.60
C GLU A 278 -26.48 -7.52 34.00
N ASP A 279 -26.59 -7.48 32.68
CA ASP A 279 -27.46 -6.53 31.98
C ASP A 279 -28.94 -6.86 32.18
N ALA A 280 -29.30 -8.16 32.21
CA ALA A 280 -30.64 -8.59 32.58
C ALA A 280 -30.99 -8.19 34.02
N SER A 281 -30.06 -8.34 34.98
CA SER A 281 -30.24 -7.94 36.37
C SER A 281 -30.39 -6.42 36.51
N LYS A 282 -29.57 -5.63 35.80
CA LYS A 282 -29.68 -4.16 35.78
C LYS A 282 -31.02 -3.72 35.17
N ALA A 283 -31.44 -4.35 34.07
CA ALA A 283 -32.72 -4.05 33.44
C ALA A 283 -33.92 -4.36 34.36
N MET A 284 -33.86 -5.47 35.11
CA MET A 284 -34.88 -5.79 36.12
C MET A 284 -34.89 -4.77 37.27
N ALA A 285 -33.72 -4.33 37.75
CA ALA A 285 -33.62 -3.32 38.81
C ALA A 285 -34.19 -1.96 38.37
N ILE A 286 -33.84 -1.48 37.17
CA ILE A 286 -34.38 -0.24 36.60
C ILE A 286 -35.91 -0.31 36.47
N LYS A 287 -36.44 -1.47 36.06
CA LYS A 287 -37.89 -1.67 35.98
C LYS A 287 -38.56 -1.59 37.36
N GLN A 288 -37.99 -2.22 38.37
CA GLN A 288 -38.51 -2.17 39.75
C GLN A 288 -38.48 -0.75 40.34
N GLU A 289 -37.43 0.03 40.05
CA GLU A 289 -37.32 1.41 40.52
C GLU A 289 -38.35 2.33 39.83
N LYS A 290 -38.58 2.13 38.52
CA LYS A 290 -39.62 2.83 37.77
C LYS A 290 -41.02 2.52 38.30
N ASP A 291 -41.28 1.27 38.69
CA ASP A 291 -42.56 0.86 39.27
C ASP A 291 -42.75 1.37 40.73
N ARG A 292 -41.68 1.79 41.41
CA ARG A 292 -41.69 2.31 42.79
C ARG A 292 -41.77 3.82 42.92
N SER A 293 -41.79 4.58 41.82
CA SER A 293 -41.99 6.04 41.86
C SER A 293 -43.45 6.40 41.55
N PRO A 294 -44.35 6.46 42.55
CA PRO A 294 -45.66 7.07 42.37
C PRO A 294 -45.50 8.60 42.28
N LEU A 295 -46.31 9.18 41.39
CA LEU A 295 -46.57 10.63 41.29
C LEU A 295 -46.86 11.28 42.65
#